data_AF-A0A2N3VJV8-F1
#
_entry.id   AF-A0A2N3VJV8-F1
#
_cell.length_a   1.000
_cell.length_b   1.000
_cell.length_c   1.000
_cell.angle_alpha   90.00
_cell.angle_beta   90.00
_cell.angle_gamma   90.00
#
_symmetry.space_group_name_H-M   'P 1'
#
loop_
_entity.id
_entity.type
_entity.pdbx_description
1 polymer ?
#
loop_
_entity_poly.entity_id
_entity_poly.type
_entity_poly.pdbx_seq_one_letter_code
_entity_poly.pdbx_strand_id
1 'polypeptide(L)'
;MSSTRVESPATPPRAAQHIVDGILSAIPPRSIQGNVLREEIRAVVVEYLEQAGGGREFDSRAALHPAAARWAATGVPIETVQRLVHTGFRLHLDDHATRFLRHHDINHVMDAMHTVNSTVSRAYLEVASSPTQRSGHQAVARALLSGRHAVSVARQCGIPLTDQYTVLAVAVDAAVRGAVSPGNFLEMLAGRMGQPMSALHSDLGGTILIQGCPDTEEIGDLVRRTALVVIAIEADRAGIPSATEDGHELIDVVRRLHRPPGLYHFDDLAIEYQLTRPGPGRDRLETALDAVAEDPELVATLRAHINNGLNRRLTAREMHIHQNTVDYRLKRIYRLARLDSHDPGLIWRLRAALTVRDYLGLVPPGDPADSGIGARC
;
A
#
# COMPACT_ATOMS: atom_id res chain seq x y z
N MET A 1 39.43 8.24 26.65
CA MET A 1 38.64 9.30 25.99
C MET A 1 38.69 9.07 24.49
N SER A 2 37.69 8.38 23.94
CA SER A 2 37.47 8.31 22.49
C SER A 2 35.97 8.36 22.28
N SER A 3 35.54 9.42 21.59
CA SER A 3 34.15 9.77 21.33
C SER A 3 33.66 8.99 20.11
N THR A 4 32.71 8.09 20.30
CA THR A 4 32.05 7.35 19.21
C THR A 4 30.93 8.23 18.64
N ARG A 5 31.16 8.79 17.46
CA ARG A 5 30.15 9.50 16.67
C ARG A 5 29.15 8.46 16.16
N VAL A 6 27.89 8.57 16.58
CA VAL A 6 26.77 7.80 16.02
C VAL A 6 26.33 8.52 14.74
N GLU A 7 26.46 7.86 13.60
CA GLU A 7 25.99 8.35 12.29
C GLU A 7 24.46 8.33 12.24
N SER A 8 23.85 9.48 11.90
CA SER A 8 22.42 9.62 11.58
C SER A 8 22.06 8.83 10.31
N PRO A 9 20.81 8.37 10.15
CA PRO A 9 20.36 7.74 8.91
C PRO A 9 20.46 8.76 7.76
N ALA A 10 21.17 8.38 6.71
CA ALA A 10 21.45 9.24 5.56
C ALA A 10 20.15 9.51 4.76
N THR A 11 19.86 10.80 4.55
CA THR A 11 18.94 11.28 3.52
C THR A 11 19.24 10.59 2.19
N PRO A 12 18.24 10.09 1.44
CA PRO A 12 18.51 9.45 0.15
C PRO A 12 19.28 10.42 -0.76
N PRO A 13 20.27 9.92 -1.54
CA PRO A 13 21.07 10.78 -2.41
C PRO A 13 20.16 11.54 -3.38
N ARG A 14 20.46 12.81 -3.68
CA ARG A 14 19.68 13.69 -4.59
C ARG A 14 19.28 13.04 -5.92
N ALA A 15 20.07 12.08 -6.40
CA ALA A 15 19.81 11.20 -7.54
C ALA A 15 18.47 10.43 -7.43
N ALA A 16 18.24 9.78 -6.28
CA ALA A 16 17.02 9.02 -6.03
C ALA A 16 15.78 9.93 -6.01
N GLN A 17 15.93 11.16 -5.51
CA GLN A 17 14.82 12.14 -5.46
C GLN A 17 14.41 12.65 -6.85
N HIS A 18 15.36 12.85 -7.79
CA HIS A 18 15.00 13.24 -9.17
C HIS A 18 14.34 12.12 -9.96
N ILE A 19 14.75 10.87 -9.73
CA ILE A 19 14.07 9.69 -10.30
C ILE A 19 12.62 9.66 -9.80
N VAL A 20 12.40 9.98 -8.53
CA VAL A 20 11.05 10.11 -7.95
C VAL A 20 10.24 11.18 -8.65
N ASP A 21 10.74 12.41 -8.71
CA ASP A 21 10.03 13.54 -9.33
C ASP A 21 9.74 13.30 -10.83
N GLY A 22 10.64 12.60 -11.52
CA GLY A 22 10.47 12.19 -12.91
C GLY A 22 9.39 11.11 -13.11
N ILE A 23 9.35 10.08 -12.26
CA ILE A 23 8.27 9.07 -12.28
C ILE A 23 6.96 9.79 -11.93
N LEU A 24 7.01 10.75 -11.01
CA LEU A 24 5.85 11.47 -10.53
C LEU A 24 5.19 12.33 -11.64
N SER A 25 5.99 12.89 -12.53
CA SER A 25 5.58 13.81 -13.60
C SER A 25 5.20 13.13 -14.92
N ALA A 26 5.65 11.89 -15.17
CA ALA A 26 5.38 11.15 -16.41
C ALA A 26 3.96 10.55 -16.50
N ILE A 27 3.14 10.68 -15.44
CA ILE A 27 1.80 10.10 -15.37
C ILE A 27 0.75 11.22 -15.46
N PRO A 28 -0.26 11.11 -16.36
CA PRO A 28 -1.34 12.08 -16.43
C PRO A 28 -2.07 12.21 -15.07
N PRO A 29 -2.43 13.43 -14.64
CA PRO A 29 -3.08 13.69 -13.34
C PRO A 29 -4.50 13.10 -13.19
N ARG A 30 -4.95 12.28 -14.15
CA ARG A 30 -6.30 11.71 -14.20
C ARG A 30 -6.40 10.21 -13.87
N SER A 31 -5.30 9.49 -13.64
CA SER A 31 -5.38 8.12 -13.10
C SER A 31 -5.16 8.18 -11.59
N ILE A 32 -6.27 8.09 -10.86
CA ILE A 32 -6.33 8.09 -9.40
C ILE A 32 -5.45 6.95 -8.85
N GLN A 33 -5.41 5.77 -9.50
CA GLN A 33 -4.54 4.58 -9.30
C GLN A 33 -3.03 4.81 -9.03
N GLY A 34 -2.53 6.01 -9.32
CA GLY A 34 -1.14 6.19 -9.70
C GLY A 34 -0.14 6.31 -8.58
N ASN A 35 -0.46 6.21 -7.28
CA ASN A 35 0.47 6.70 -6.25
C ASN A 35 1.02 5.63 -5.30
N VAL A 36 0.24 4.65 -4.86
CA VAL A 36 0.75 3.60 -3.96
C VAL A 36 1.50 2.53 -4.74
N LEU A 37 0.88 2.03 -5.81
CA LEU A 37 1.52 1.21 -6.83
C LEU A 37 2.79 1.88 -7.37
N ARG A 38 2.79 3.21 -7.50
CA ARG A 38 3.96 3.98 -7.93
C ARG A 38 5.06 4.01 -6.90
N GLU A 39 4.77 4.16 -5.61
CA GLU A 39 5.77 4.08 -4.55
C GLU A 39 6.31 2.65 -4.35
N GLU A 40 5.47 1.62 -4.49
CA GLU A 40 5.93 0.22 -4.44
C GLU A 40 6.76 -0.14 -5.67
N ILE A 41 6.30 0.18 -6.88
CA ILE A 41 7.09 -0.01 -8.11
C ILE A 41 8.38 0.81 -8.04
N ARG A 42 8.32 2.05 -7.53
CA ARG A 42 9.51 2.88 -7.29
C ARG A 42 10.47 2.19 -6.34
N ALA A 43 10.03 1.74 -5.17
CA ALA A 43 10.89 1.08 -4.19
C ALA A 43 11.58 -0.14 -4.82
N VAL A 44 10.82 -0.98 -5.52
CA VAL A 44 11.37 -2.17 -6.19
C VAL A 44 12.32 -1.80 -7.33
N VAL A 45 11.97 -0.82 -8.17
CA VAL A 45 12.84 -0.38 -9.28
C VAL A 45 14.12 0.26 -8.76
N VAL A 46 14.05 1.14 -7.76
CA VAL A 46 15.22 1.77 -7.13
C VAL A 46 16.12 0.73 -6.47
N GLU A 47 15.56 -0.22 -5.73
CA GLU A 47 16.33 -1.29 -5.07
C GLU A 47 17.06 -2.19 -6.07
N TYR A 48 16.39 -2.58 -7.16
CA TYR A 48 17.02 -3.35 -8.25
C TYR A 48 18.13 -2.57 -8.98
N LEU A 49 17.96 -1.26 -9.12
CA LEU A 49 18.94 -0.38 -9.75
C LEU A 49 20.16 -0.12 -8.84
N GLU A 50 19.95 0.00 -7.53
CA GLU A 50 21.03 0.11 -6.54
C GLU A 50 21.86 -1.18 -6.43
N GLN A 51 21.24 -2.35 -6.60
CA GLN A 51 21.92 -3.64 -6.72
C GLN A 51 22.76 -3.77 -8.00
N ALA A 52 22.25 -3.27 -9.12
CA ALA A 52 23.00 -3.24 -10.38
C ALA A 52 24.30 -2.41 -10.28
N GLY A 53 24.40 -1.50 -9.30
CA GLY A 53 25.59 -0.71 -8.98
C GLY A 53 26.56 -1.32 -7.95
N GLY A 54 26.35 -2.58 -7.52
CA GLY A 54 27.27 -3.30 -6.62
C GLY A 54 26.88 -3.35 -5.13
N GLY A 55 25.61 -3.13 -4.78
CA GLY A 55 25.08 -3.27 -3.41
C GLY A 55 24.79 -4.72 -2.98
N ARG A 56 24.76 -4.97 -1.66
CA ARG A 56 24.56 -6.28 -0.99
C ARG A 56 23.45 -7.15 -1.59
N GLU A 57 23.66 -8.48 -1.60
CA GLU A 57 22.68 -9.52 -1.92
C GLU A 57 21.48 -9.45 -0.95
N PHE A 58 20.44 -8.74 -1.35
CA PHE A 58 19.08 -8.91 -0.81
C PHE A 58 18.29 -9.67 -1.89
N ASP A 59 17.45 -10.62 -1.51
CA ASP A 59 16.65 -11.40 -2.47
C ASP A 59 15.46 -10.56 -2.98
N SER A 60 15.73 -9.43 -3.63
CA SER A 60 14.72 -8.52 -4.16
C SER A 60 13.83 -9.21 -5.23
N ARG A 61 14.32 -10.33 -5.79
CA ARG A 61 13.54 -11.27 -6.62
C ARG A 61 12.40 -11.93 -5.84
N ALA A 62 12.60 -12.25 -4.57
CA ALA A 62 11.56 -12.82 -3.71
C ALA A 62 10.48 -11.81 -3.31
N ALA A 63 10.77 -10.49 -3.32
CA ALA A 63 9.79 -9.45 -2.97
C ALA A 63 8.95 -8.98 -4.17
N LEU A 64 9.52 -8.91 -5.38
CA LEU A 64 8.84 -8.40 -6.57
C LEU A 64 7.72 -9.32 -7.07
N HIS A 65 7.93 -10.64 -7.05
CA HIS A 65 6.92 -11.58 -7.55
C HIS A 65 5.62 -11.54 -6.72
N PRO A 66 5.66 -11.61 -5.36
CA PRO A 66 4.48 -11.39 -4.53
C PRO A 66 3.83 -10.02 -4.75
N ALA A 67 4.62 -8.97 -4.98
CA ALA A 67 4.07 -7.63 -5.27
C ALA A 67 3.32 -7.59 -6.60
N ALA A 68 3.92 -8.13 -7.67
CA ALA A 68 3.29 -8.20 -8.97
C ALA A 68 2.07 -9.13 -9.00
N ALA A 69 2.10 -10.25 -8.26
CA ALA A 69 0.96 -11.14 -8.11
C ALA A 69 -0.20 -10.46 -7.36
N ARG A 70 0.11 -9.62 -6.37
CA ARG A 70 -0.90 -8.77 -5.72
C ARG A 70 -1.46 -7.77 -6.73
N TRP A 71 -0.65 -6.98 -7.43
CA TRP A 71 -1.13 -6.00 -8.41
C TRP A 71 -2.00 -6.63 -9.50
N ALA A 72 -1.62 -7.82 -9.97
CA ALA A 72 -2.43 -8.59 -10.91
C ALA A 72 -3.77 -9.02 -10.30
N ALA A 73 -3.78 -9.49 -9.05
CA ALA A 73 -5.00 -9.88 -8.35
C ALA A 73 -5.89 -8.68 -7.97
N THR A 74 -5.31 -7.50 -7.78
CA THR A 74 -6.02 -6.24 -7.58
C THR A 74 -6.54 -5.62 -8.88
N GLY A 75 -6.32 -6.27 -10.03
CA GLY A 75 -6.84 -5.82 -11.32
C GLY A 75 -6.09 -4.64 -11.93
N VAL A 76 -4.92 -4.27 -11.40
CA VAL A 76 -4.05 -3.26 -12.01
C VAL A 76 -3.64 -3.77 -13.40
N PRO A 77 -3.83 -3.00 -14.49
CA PRO A 77 -3.42 -3.43 -15.82
C PRO A 77 -1.90 -3.63 -15.91
N ILE A 78 -1.47 -4.74 -16.54
CA ILE A 78 -0.04 -5.03 -16.72
C ILE A 78 0.68 -3.91 -17.47
N GLU A 79 0.00 -3.26 -18.42
CA GLU A 79 0.54 -2.14 -19.20
C GLU A 79 0.86 -0.93 -18.32
N THR A 80 0.09 -0.73 -17.24
CA THR A 80 0.36 0.34 -16.27
C THR A 80 1.62 0.04 -15.47
N VAL A 81 1.78 -1.19 -14.99
CA VAL A 81 2.99 -1.62 -14.26
C VAL A 81 4.22 -1.55 -15.16
N GLN A 82 4.13 -2.09 -16.38
CA GLN A 82 5.25 -2.06 -17.33
C GLN A 82 5.67 -0.63 -17.65
N ARG A 83 4.72 0.27 -17.97
CA ARG A 83 5.03 1.69 -18.23
C ARG A 83 5.75 2.36 -17.06
N LEU A 84 5.34 2.07 -15.83
CA LEU A 84 5.97 2.59 -14.61
C LEU A 84 7.40 2.07 -14.43
N VAL A 85 7.60 0.75 -14.58
CA VAL A 85 8.93 0.13 -14.56
C VAL A 85 9.84 0.78 -15.61
N HIS A 86 9.40 0.83 -16.87
CA HIS A 86 10.15 1.45 -17.96
C HIS A 86 10.51 2.92 -17.67
N THR A 87 9.59 3.68 -17.06
CA THR A 87 9.83 5.08 -16.70
C THR A 87 10.90 5.21 -15.63
N GLY A 88 10.86 4.38 -14.59
CA GLY A 88 11.88 4.40 -13.53
C GLY A 88 13.27 4.03 -14.04
N PHE A 89 13.38 3.01 -14.89
CA PHE A 89 14.64 2.65 -15.56
C PHE A 89 15.18 3.79 -16.43
N ARG A 90 14.33 4.46 -17.21
CA ARG A 90 14.75 5.59 -18.04
C ARG A 90 15.32 6.74 -17.22
N LEU A 91 14.66 7.10 -16.12
CA LEU A 91 15.10 8.21 -15.27
C LEU A 91 16.41 7.90 -14.54
N HIS A 92 16.64 6.64 -14.17
CA HIS A 92 17.92 6.21 -13.65
C HIS A 92 19.04 6.31 -14.68
N LEU A 93 18.77 5.91 -15.93
CA LEU A 93 19.71 6.09 -17.04
C LEU A 93 20.05 7.57 -17.27
N ASP A 94 19.05 8.46 -17.22
CA ASP A 94 19.24 9.90 -17.39
C ASP A 94 20.09 10.51 -16.25
N ASP A 95 19.85 10.15 -14.99
CA ASP A 95 20.58 10.68 -13.83
C ASP A 95 22.03 10.17 -13.74
N HIS A 96 22.33 9.02 -14.33
CA HIS A 96 23.66 8.43 -14.34
C HIS A 96 24.32 8.42 -15.72
N ALA A 97 23.75 9.15 -16.70
CA ALA A 97 24.25 9.22 -18.08
C ALA A 97 25.75 9.59 -18.17
N THR A 98 26.26 10.39 -17.24
CA THR A 98 27.68 10.76 -17.16
C THR A 98 28.59 9.66 -16.58
N ARG A 99 28.04 8.73 -15.77
CA ARG A 99 28.75 7.56 -15.22
C ARG A 99 28.74 6.37 -16.20
N PHE A 100 27.64 6.18 -16.93
CA PHE A 100 27.45 5.08 -17.90
C PHE A 100 28.42 5.10 -19.11
N LEU A 101 29.25 6.14 -19.26
CA LEU A 101 30.30 6.20 -20.29
C LEU A 101 31.49 5.26 -20.03
N ARG A 102 31.51 4.52 -18.90
CA ARG A 102 32.54 3.51 -18.57
C ARG A 102 31.99 2.06 -18.59
N HIS A 103 31.49 1.62 -19.75
CA HIS A 103 31.55 0.25 -20.32
C HIS A 103 31.30 -1.05 -19.49
N HIS A 104 30.63 -1.05 -18.33
CA HIS A 104 30.02 -2.28 -17.78
C HIS A 104 28.58 -2.10 -17.27
N ASP A 105 28.13 -0.86 -17.06
CA ASP A 105 26.89 -0.58 -16.35
C ASP A 105 25.60 -0.72 -17.19
N ILE A 106 25.67 -0.62 -18.53
CA ILE A 106 24.46 -0.68 -19.39
C ILE A 106 23.87 -2.11 -19.43
N ASN A 107 24.72 -3.14 -19.53
CA ASN A 107 24.25 -4.52 -19.57
C ASN A 107 23.55 -4.91 -18.26
N HIS A 108 24.08 -4.46 -17.12
CA HIS A 108 23.45 -4.70 -15.81
C HIS A 108 22.07 -4.02 -15.68
N VAL A 109 21.92 -2.79 -16.18
CA VAL A 109 20.62 -2.11 -16.20
C VAL A 109 19.63 -2.85 -17.11
N MET A 110 20.08 -3.32 -18.28
CA MET A 110 19.24 -4.09 -19.20
C MET A 110 18.85 -5.45 -18.62
N ASP A 111 19.75 -6.15 -17.91
CA ASP A 111 19.49 -7.42 -17.23
C ASP A 111 18.51 -7.22 -16.06
N ALA A 112 18.65 -6.15 -15.29
CA ALA A 112 17.72 -5.78 -14.23
C ALA A 112 16.32 -5.50 -14.81
N MET A 113 16.25 -4.73 -15.89
CA MET A 113 15.00 -4.43 -16.59
C MET A 113 14.33 -5.70 -17.14
N HIS A 114 15.10 -6.61 -17.74
CA HIS A 114 14.59 -7.89 -18.21
C HIS A 114 14.09 -8.77 -17.06
N THR A 115 14.83 -8.83 -15.95
CA THR A 115 14.45 -9.58 -14.74
C THR A 115 13.14 -9.05 -14.14
N VAL A 116 13.00 -7.72 -14.02
CA VAL A 116 11.78 -7.11 -13.49
C VAL A 116 10.60 -7.40 -14.43
N ASN A 117 10.75 -7.17 -15.74
CA ASN A 117 9.65 -7.35 -16.69
C ASN A 117 9.21 -8.82 -16.80
N SER A 118 10.13 -9.76 -16.82
CA SER A 118 9.83 -11.20 -16.83
C SER A 118 9.14 -11.65 -15.54
N THR A 119 9.57 -11.16 -14.39
CA THR A 119 8.96 -11.47 -13.08
C THR A 119 7.54 -10.94 -12.98
N VAL A 120 7.32 -9.67 -13.37
CA VAL A 120 5.99 -9.05 -13.43
C VAL A 120 5.09 -9.84 -14.39
N SER A 121 5.56 -10.10 -15.61
CA SER A 121 4.78 -10.83 -16.62
C SER A 121 4.38 -12.22 -16.14
N ARG A 122 5.30 -12.95 -15.49
CA ARG A 122 5.02 -14.27 -14.92
C ARG A 122 3.98 -14.23 -13.82
N ALA A 123 4.10 -13.31 -12.86
CA ALA A 123 3.14 -13.16 -11.77
C ALA A 123 1.73 -12.82 -12.30
N TYR A 124 1.65 -11.95 -13.32
CA TYR A 124 0.40 -11.63 -13.99
C TYR A 124 -0.21 -12.82 -14.74
N LEU A 125 0.61 -13.63 -15.41
CA LEU A 125 0.16 -14.84 -16.08
C LEU A 125 -0.34 -15.87 -15.07
N GLU A 126 0.29 -16.04 -13.92
CA GLU A 126 -0.15 -16.96 -12.86
C GLU A 126 -1.53 -16.58 -12.33
N VAL A 127 -1.77 -15.29 -12.04
CA VAL A 127 -3.10 -14.80 -11.63
C VAL A 127 -4.14 -14.98 -12.75
N ALA A 128 -3.73 -14.76 -14.00
CA ALA A 128 -4.61 -14.98 -15.16
C ALA A 128 -4.89 -16.46 -15.45
N SER A 129 -4.03 -17.38 -14.98
CA SER A 129 -4.05 -18.81 -15.30
C SER A 129 -4.58 -19.69 -14.17
N SER A 130 -5.09 -19.11 -13.07
CA SER A 130 -5.63 -19.89 -11.95
C SER A 130 -6.68 -20.91 -12.44
N PRO A 131 -6.52 -22.22 -12.18
CA PRO A 131 -7.23 -23.28 -12.93
C PRO A 131 -8.69 -23.52 -12.47
N THR A 132 -9.23 -22.71 -11.57
CA THR A 132 -10.59 -22.87 -11.04
C THR A 132 -11.64 -22.41 -12.05
N GLN A 133 -11.84 -23.23 -13.08
CA GLN A 133 -12.89 -23.15 -14.10
C GLN A 133 -13.06 -21.77 -14.74
N ARG A 134 -12.87 -21.69 -16.06
CA ARG A 134 -13.40 -20.61 -16.90
C ARG A 134 -14.94 -20.60 -16.82
N SER A 135 -15.47 -20.20 -15.68
CA SER A 135 -16.89 -20.06 -15.39
C SER A 135 -17.36 -18.78 -16.09
N GLY A 136 -18.60 -18.79 -16.58
CA GLY A 136 -19.20 -17.60 -17.17
C GLY A 136 -19.10 -16.39 -16.22
N HIS A 137 -19.23 -16.63 -14.91
CA HIS A 137 -19.15 -15.61 -13.87
C HIS A 137 -17.79 -14.91 -13.82
N GLN A 138 -16.68 -15.64 -13.98
CA GLN A 138 -15.35 -15.03 -14.04
C GLN A 138 -15.18 -14.15 -15.28
N ALA A 139 -15.67 -14.60 -16.44
CA ALA A 139 -15.61 -13.83 -17.68
C ALA A 139 -16.43 -12.53 -17.58
N VAL A 140 -17.64 -12.61 -17.00
CA VAL A 140 -18.49 -11.45 -16.74
C VAL A 140 -17.83 -10.50 -15.74
N ALA A 141 -17.26 -11.01 -14.65
CA ALA A 141 -16.59 -10.18 -13.66
C ALA A 141 -15.40 -9.42 -14.26
N ARG A 142 -14.55 -10.07 -15.07
CA ARG A 142 -13.45 -9.39 -15.77
C ARG A 142 -13.95 -8.33 -16.76
N ALA A 143 -15.06 -8.59 -17.45
CA ALA A 143 -15.67 -7.64 -18.36
C ALA A 143 -16.25 -6.42 -17.60
N LEU A 144 -16.84 -6.63 -16.42
CA LEU A 144 -17.31 -5.56 -15.53
C LEU A 144 -16.14 -4.74 -14.98
N LEU A 145 -15.08 -5.38 -14.48
CA LEU A 145 -13.89 -4.70 -13.97
C LEU A 145 -13.19 -3.85 -15.04
N SER A 146 -13.08 -4.37 -16.27
CA SER A 146 -12.47 -3.62 -17.36
C SER A 146 -13.37 -2.50 -17.91
N GLY A 147 -14.64 -2.45 -17.49
CA GLY A 147 -15.65 -1.55 -18.06
C GLY A 147 -15.97 -1.81 -19.53
N ARG A 148 -15.58 -2.98 -20.08
CA ARG A 148 -15.68 -3.29 -21.52
C ARG A 148 -16.47 -4.57 -21.76
N HIS A 149 -17.37 -4.52 -22.74
CA HIS A 149 -18.10 -5.68 -23.26
C HIS A 149 -18.92 -6.49 -22.24
N ALA A 150 -19.17 -5.96 -21.03
CA ALA A 150 -19.87 -6.67 -19.96
C ALA A 150 -21.24 -7.23 -20.39
N VAL A 151 -22.03 -6.44 -21.12
CA VAL A 151 -23.35 -6.86 -21.61
C VAL A 151 -23.24 -8.04 -22.60
N SER A 152 -22.31 -7.97 -23.54
CA SER A 152 -22.12 -9.02 -24.56
C SER A 152 -21.64 -10.33 -23.92
N VAL A 153 -20.67 -10.25 -23.01
CA VAL A 153 -20.12 -11.41 -22.30
C VAL A 153 -21.18 -12.03 -21.38
N ALA A 154 -21.93 -11.21 -20.64
CA ALA A 154 -23.00 -11.68 -19.76
C ALA A 154 -24.11 -12.41 -20.53
N ARG A 155 -24.50 -11.87 -21.69
CA ARG A 155 -25.46 -12.53 -22.58
C ARG A 155 -24.94 -13.87 -23.11
N GLN A 156 -23.66 -13.94 -23.48
CA GLN A 156 -23.03 -15.18 -23.96
C GLN A 156 -22.95 -16.23 -22.85
N CYS A 157 -22.72 -15.80 -21.61
CA CYS A 157 -22.63 -16.67 -20.44
C CYS A 157 -23.97 -16.98 -19.78
N GLY A 158 -25.07 -16.35 -20.21
CA GLY A 158 -26.41 -16.54 -19.61
C GLY A 158 -26.56 -15.95 -18.20
N ILE A 159 -25.75 -14.93 -17.86
CA ILE A 159 -25.73 -14.34 -16.52
C ILE A 159 -26.46 -13.01 -16.55
N PRO A 160 -27.52 -12.81 -15.74
CA PRO A 160 -28.23 -11.54 -15.67
C PRO A 160 -27.35 -10.48 -14.99
N LEU A 161 -27.29 -9.29 -15.58
CA LEU A 161 -26.64 -8.14 -14.96
C LEU A 161 -27.64 -7.36 -14.11
N THR A 162 -27.16 -6.78 -13.00
CA THR A 162 -27.91 -5.84 -12.16
C THR A 162 -27.39 -4.42 -12.41
N ASP A 163 -28.04 -3.38 -11.89
CA ASP A 163 -27.50 -2.01 -11.99
C ASP A 163 -26.56 -1.66 -10.81
N GLN A 164 -26.72 -2.35 -9.68
CA GLN A 164 -25.99 -2.13 -8.44
C GLN A 164 -25.12 -3.35 -8.12
N TYR A 165 -23.92 -3.07 -7.61
CA TYR A 165 -22.92 -4.05 -7.20
C TYR A 165 -22.19 -3.59 -5.93
N THR A 166 -21.76 -4.53 -5.11
CA THR A 166 -20.75 -4.30 -4.08
C THR A 166 -19.43 -4.91 -4.55
N VAL A 167 -18.42 -4.04 -4.68
CA VAL A 167 -17.04 -4.41 -4.98
C VAL A 167 -16.32 -4.68 -3.67
N LEU A 168 -15.77 -5.89 -3.55
CA LEU A 168 -14.91 -6.28 -2.43
C LEU A 168 -13.48 -6.36 -2.92
N ALA A 169 -12.64 -5.43 -2.48
CA ALA A 169 -11.20 -5.56 -2.57
C ALA A 169 -10.73 -6.37 -1.37
N VAL A 170 -10.03 -7.48 -1.63
CA VAL A 170 -9.60 -8.44 -0.59
C VAL A 170 -8.10 -8.57 -0.61
N ALA A 171 -7.47 -8.56 0.55
CA ALA A 171 -6.07 -8.91 0.65
C ALA A 171 -5.72 -9.62 1.96
N VAL A 172 -4.73 -10.51 1.86
CA VAL A 172 -4.16 -11.21 3.00
C VAL A 172 -3.23 -10.27 3.75
N ASP A 173 -3.38 -10.16 5.06
CA ASP A 173 -2.35 -9.55 5.88
C ASP A 173 -1.23 -10.57 6.12
N ALA A 174 -0.08 -10.35 5.47
CA ALA A 174 1.07 -11.24 5.58
C ALA A 174 1.65 -11.32 7.00
N ALA A 175 1.34 -10.34 7.86
CA ALA A 175 1.75 -10.35 9.26
C ALA A 175 0.97 -11.38 10.09
N VAL A 176 -0.20 -11.83 9.63
CA VAL A 176 -1.10 -12.71 10.39
C VAL A 176 -1.01 -14.15 9.88
N ARG A 177 -0.49 -15.05 10.73
CA ARG A 177 -0.48 -16.49 10.45
C ARG A 177 -1.90 -17.06 10.45
N GLY A 178 -2.22 -17.88 9.46
CA GLY A 178 -3.51 -18.57 9.37
C GLY A 178 -4.62 -17.78 8.67
N ALA A 179 -4.27 -16.71 7.95
CA ALA A 179 -5.22 -16.00 7.10
C ALA A 179 -5.83 -16.95 6.05
N VAL A 180 -7.15 -16.84 5.86
CA VAL A 180 -7.88 -17.61 4.86
C VAL A 180 -7.55 -17.06 3.48
N SER A 181 -7.34 -17.93 2.49
CA SER A 181 -7.06 -17.46 1.12
C SER A 181 -8.29 -16.73 0.55
N PRO A 182 -8.10 -15.75 -0.35
CA PRO A 182 -9.21 -15.09 -1.05
C PRO A 182 -10.14 -16.07 -1.78
N GLY A 183 -9.61 -17.19 -2.29
CA GLY A 183 -10.41 -18.26 -2.89
C GLY A 183 -11.34 -18.95 -1.88
N ASN A 184 -10.83 -19.32 -0.70
CA ASN A 184 -11.68 -19.90 0.35
C ASN A 184 -12.70 -18.88 0.89
N PHE A 185 -12.32 -17.61 0.97
CA PHE A 185 -13.26 -16.55 1.34
C PHE A 185 -14.39 -16.38 0.31
N LEU A 186 -14.08 -16.50 -0.99
CA LEU A 186 -15.09 -16.53 -2.05
C LEU A 186 -16.06 -17.69 -1.88
N GLU A 187 -15.57 -18.89 -1.54
CA GLU A 187 -16.43 -20.05 -1.24
C GLU A 187 -17.33 -19.81 -0.02
N MET A 188 -16.77 -19.20 1.04
CA MET A 188 -17.54 -18.83 2.24
C MET A 188 -18.64 -17.81 1.92
N LEU A 189 -18.36 -16.84 1.03
CA LEU A 189 -19.36 -15.90 0.52
C LEU A 189 -20.43 -16.63 -0.28
N ALA A 190 -20.04 -17.49 -1.23
CA ALA A 190 -20.99 -18.22 -2.09
C ALA A 190 -21.95 -19.12 -1.29
N GLY A 191 -21.52 -19.65 -0.13
CA GLY A 191 -22.35 -20.47 0.74
C GLY A 191 -23.41 -19.71 1.55
N ARG A 192 -23.34 -18.38 1.63
CA ARG A 192 -24.25 -17.53 2.43
C ARG A 192 -24.93 -16.43 1.64
N MET A 193 -24.27 -15.93 0.60
CA MET A 193 -24.60 -14.69 -0.10
C MET A 193 -24.66 -14.96 -1.59
N GLY A 194 -25.77 -14.60 -2.26
CA GLY A 194 -25.89 -14.45 -3.71
C GLY A 194 -25.08 -15.42 -4.59
N GLN A 195 -24.63 -14.94 -5.75
CA GLN A 195 -23.64 -15.60 -6.61
C GLN A 195 -22.43 -14.68 -6.77
N PRO A 196 -21.49 -14.65 -5.81
CA PRO A 196 -20.33 -13.76 -5.88
C PRO A 196 -19.48 -14.14 -7.08
N MET A 197 -19.05 -13.13 -7.83
CA MET A 197 -18.24 -13.31 -9.03
C MET A 197 -16.83 -12.80 -8.75
N SER A 198 -15.86 -13.71 -8.75
CA SER A 198 -14.46 -13.32 -8.70
C SER A 198 -13.94 -13.07 -10.11
N ALA A 199 -13.36 -11.89 -10.35
CA ALA A 199 -12.70 -11.60 -11.62
C ALA A 199 -11.24 -12.07 -11.63
N LEU A 200 -10.51 -11.78 -10.55
CA LEU A 200 -9.08 -12.03 -10.37
C LEU A 200 -8.84 -12.25 -8.88
N HIS A 201 -8.21 -13.37 -8.52
CA HIS A 201 -7.70 -13.61 -7.17
C HIS A 201 -6.42 -14.44 -7.23
N SER A 202 -5.56 -14.24 -6.25
CA SER A 202 -4.40 -15.05 -5.92
C SER A 202 -4.52 -15.48 -4.46
N ASP A 203 -3.53 -16.20 -3.95
CA ASP A 203 -3.44 -16.51 -2.51
C ASP A 203 -3.20 -15.25 -1.65
N LEU A 204 -2.85 -14.11 -2.25
CA LEU A 204 -2.46 -12.88 -1.53
C LEU A 204 -3.50 -11.75 -1.61
N GLY A 205 -4.42 -11.81 -2.56
CA GLY A 205 -5.49 -10.82 -2.70
C GLY A 205 -6.41 -11.10 -3.87
N GLY A 206 -7.41 -10.25 -4.08
CA GLY A 206 -8.37 -10.42 -5.17
C GLY A 206 -9.46 -9.35 -5.19
N THR A 207 -10.27 -9.39 -6.25
CA THR A 207 -11.46 -8.57 -6.41
C THR A 207 -12.69 -9.46 -6.60
N ILE A 208 -13.66 -9.31 -5.71
CA ILE A 208 -14.93 -10.05 -5.72
C ILE A 208 -16.08 -9.07 -5.96
N LEU A 209 -16.98 -9.40 -6.88
CA LEU A 209 -18.19 -8.64 -7.16
C LEU A 209 -19.40 -9.37 -6.62
N ILE A 210 -20.20 -8.68 -5.82
CA ILE A 210 -21.51 -9.16 -5.37
C ILE A 210 -22.58 -8.33 -6.07
N GLN A 211 -23.58 -8.99 -6.65
CA GLN A 211 -24.71 -8.30 -7.27
C GLN A 211 -25.64 -7.73 -6.20
N GLY A 212 -26.02 -6.46 -6.33
CA GLY A 212 -26.86 -5.75 -5.36
C GLY A 212 -26.08 -5.21 -4.16
N CYS A 213 -26.81 -4.94 -3.08
CA CYS A 213 -26.32 -4.44 -1.79
C CYS A 213 -26.56 -5.53 -0.72
N PRO A 214 -25.62 -6.49 -0.55
CA PRO A 214 -25.73 -7.53 0.47
C PRO A 214 -25.70 -6.93 1.88
N ASP A 215 -26.18 -7.69 2.86
CA ASP A 215 -26.10 -7.27 4.26
C ASP A 215 -24.63 -7.13 4.71
N THR A 216 -24.28 -5.92 5.12
CA THR A 216 -22.94 -5.59 5.59
C THR A 216 -22.59 -6.36 6.86
N GLU A 217 -23.56 -6.64 7.73
CA GLU A 217 -23.33 -7.37 8.98
C GLU A 217 -22.90 -8.82 8.71
N GLU A 218 -23.57 -9.49 7.77
CA GLU A 218 -23.22 -10.86 7.38
C GLU A 218 -21.83 -10.95 6.71
N ILE A 219 -21.44 -9.95 5.90
CA ILE A 219 -20.07 -9.85 5.35
C ILE A 219 -19.09 -9.67 6.50
N GLY A 220 -19.37 -8.75 7.43
CA GLY A 220 -18.53 -8.49 8.60
C GLY A 220 -18.28 -9.76 9.41
N ASP A 221 -19.30 -10.57 9.65
CA ASP A 221 -19.21 -11.84 10.36
C ASP A 221 -18.32 -12.87 9.64
N LEU A 222 -18.38 -12.91 8.30
CA LEU A 222 -17.47 -13.71 7.49
C LEU A 222 -16.03 -13.25 7.62
N VAL A 223 -15.77 -11.95 7.48
CA VAL A 223 -14.42 -11.38 7.52
C VAL A 223 -13.77 -11.54 8.91
N ARG A 224 -14.53 -11.46 9.99
CA ARG A 224 -14.03 -11.71 11.36
C ARG A 224 -13.41 -13.11 11.54
N ARG A 225 -13.73 -14.07 10.67
CA ARG A 225 -13.22 -15.45 10.70
C ARG A 225 -12.00 -15.69 9.80
N THR A 226 -11.55 -14.70 9.03
CA THR A 226 -10.58 -14.93 7.94
C THR A 226 -9.24 -14.23 8.11
N ALA A 227 -9.12 -13.28 9.06
CA ALA A 227 -7.97 -12.40 9.21
C ALA A 227 -7.57 -11.66 7.91
N LEU A 228 -8.57 -11.41 7.05
CA LEU A 228 -8.41 -10.65 5.81
C LEU A 228 -8.65 -9.16 6.04
N VAL A 229 -8.00 -8.34 5.22
CA VAL A 229 -8.42 -6.96 4.98
C VAL A 229 -9.41 -6.98 3.82
N VAL A 230 -10.62 -6.48 4.06
CA VAL A 230 -11.66 -6.37 3.03
C VAL A 230 -12.17 -4.95 2.97
N ILE A 231 -12.13 -4.32 1.80
CA ILE A 231 -12.76 -3.03 1.54
C ILE A 231 -14.03 -3.26 0.72
N ALA A 232 -15.17 -2.81 1.23
CA ALA A 232 -16.46 -2.88 0.54
C ALA A 232 -16.89 -1.51 0.02
N ILE A 233 -17.13 -1.43 -1.29
CA ILE A 233 -17.59 -0.23 -1.97
C ILE A 233 -18.80 -0.56 -2.84
N GLU A 234 -19.90 0.14 -2.60
CA GLU A 234 -21.09 0.06 -3.46
C GLU A 234 -20.89 0.90 -4.72
N ALA A 235 -21.26 0.34 -5.86
CA ALA A 235 -21.11 0.99 -7.15
C ALA A 235 -22.21 0.57 -8.12
N ASP A 236 -22.58 1.48 -9.02
CA ASP A 236 -23.30 1.10 -10.22
C ASP A 236 -22.36 0.40 -11.22
N ARG A 237 -22.92 -0.20 -12.27
CA ARG A 237 -22.13 -0.89 -13.31
C ARG A 237 -21.02 -0.04 -13.93
N ALA A 238 -21.23 1.26 -14.12
CA ALA A 238 -20.25 2.15 -14.72
C ALA A 238 -19.16 2.54 -13.71
N GLY A 239 -19.50 2.53 -12.42
CA GLY A 239 -18.62 2.82 -11.29
C GLY A 239 -17.75 1.64 -10.83
N ILE A 240 -18.06 0.39 -11.22
CA ILE A 240 -17.28 -0.81 -10.84
C ILE A 240 -15.76 -0.64 -11.07
N PRO A 241 -15.29 -0.13 -12.22
CA PRO A 241 -13.85 0.09 -12.42
C PRO A 241 -13.26 1.04 -11.36
N SER A 242 -13.88 2.21 -11.14
CA SER A 242 -13.41 3.18 -10.13
C SER A 242 -13.46 2.61 -8.72
N ALA A 243 -14.54 1.94 -8.34
CA ALA A 243 -14.69 1.33 -7.02
C ALA A 243 -13.65 0.22 -6.78
N THR A 244 -13.25 -0.49 -7.83
CA THR A 244 -12.16 -1.46 -7.74
C THR A 244 -10.83 -0.76 -7.47
N GLU A 245 -10.55 0.32 -8.17
CA GLU A 245 -9.35 1.14 -7.96
C GLU A 245 -9.30 1.69 -6.53
N ASP A 246 -10.38 2.33 -6.10
CA ASP A 246 -10.51 2.92 -4.77
C ASP A 246 -10.36 1.87 -3.67
N GLY A 247 -10.97 0.69 -3.85
CA GLY A 247 -10.89 -0.41 -2.89
C GLY A 247 -9.46 -0.90 -2.68
N HIS A 248 -8.68 -1.04 -3.74
CA HIS A 248 -7.30 -1.51 -3.62
C HIS A 248 -6.35 -0.44 -3.09
N GLU A 249 -6.57 0.84 -3.42
CA GLU A 249 -5.82 1.92 -2.79
C GLU A 249 -6.11 2.00 -1.29
N LEU A 250 -7.34 1.74 -0.87
CA LEU A 250 -7.70 1.67 0.54
C LEU A 250 -7.06 0.47 1.25
N ILE A 251 -6.89 -0.69 0.60
CA ILE A 251 -6.09 -1.79 1.16
C ILE A 251 -4.68 -1.32 1.49
N ASP A 252 -4.06 -0.55 0.60
CA ASP A 252 -2.72 -0.03 0.82
C ASP A 252 -2.67 0.97 1.97
N VAL A 253 -3.69 1.82 2.11
CA VAL A 253 -3.85 2.72 3.27
C VAL A 253 -3.96 1.92 4.57
N VAL A 254 -4.83 0.91 4.63
CA VAL A 254 -5.02 0.04 5.81
C VAL A 254 -3.70 -0.62 6.20
N ARG A 255 -2.98 -1.20 5.23
CA ARG A 255 -1.72 -1.91 5.46
C ARG A 255 -0.61 -0.97 5.94
N ARG A 256 -0.41 0.16 5.26
CA ARG A 256 0.65 1.12 5.59
C ARG A 256 0.41 1.81 6.94
N LEU A 257 -0.85 1.97 7.33
CA LEU A 257 -1.22 2.48 8.64
C LEU A 257 -1.37 1.39 9.71
N HIS A 258 -1.02 0.13 9.38
CA HIS A 258 -1.08 -1.03 10.27
C HIS A 258 -2.42 -1.18 10.98
N ARG A 259 -3.50 -0.90 10.24
CA ARG A 259 -4.86 -1.14 10.71
C ARG A 259 -5.09 -2.66 10.77
N PRO A 260 -5.81 -3.15 11.79
CA PRO A 260 -6.03 -4.58 11.95
C PRO A 260 -6.85 -5.16 10.78
N PRO A 261 -6.73 -6.46 10.47
CA PRO A 261 -7.63 -7.11 9.54
C PRO A 261 -9.09 -6.93 9.92
N GLY A 262 -9.96 -6.77 8.92
CA GLY A 262 -11.36 -6.43 9.13
C GLY A 262 -12.05 -6.00 7.85
N LEU A 263 -13.36 -5.79 7.96
CA LEU A 263 -14.18 -5.16 6.93
C LEU A 263 -14.14 -3.65 7.14
N TYR A 264 -13.85 -2.92 6.05
CA TYR A 264 -13.85 -1.47 6.02
C TYR A 264 -14.71 -0.99 4.84
N HIS A 265 -15.35 0.16 5.02
CA HIS A 265 -15.98 0.93 3.97
C HIS A 265 -15.11 2.13 3.60
N PHE A 266 -15.43 2.78 2.48
CA PHE A 266 -14.73 3.98 2.07
C PHE A 266 -14.79 5.07 3.16
N ASP A 267 -15.96 5.26 3.77
CA ASP A 267 -16.19 6.28 4.80
C ASP A 267 -15.35 6.07 6.06
N ASP A 268 -14.98 4.83 6.38
CA ASP A 268 -14.12 4.51 7.53
C ASP A 268 -12.68 5.04 7.35
N LEU A 269 -12.27 5.28 6.09
CA LEU A 269 -10.89 5.57 5.70
C LEU A 269 -10.76 6.84 4.84
N ALA A 270 -11.86 7.56 4.60
CA ALA A 270 -11.91 8.68 3.64
C ALA A 270 -10.88 9.78 3.95
N ILE A 271 -10.63 10.06 5.24
CA ILE A 271 -9.65 11.07 5.66
C ILE A 271 -8.23 10.59 5.37
N GLU A 272 -7.87 9.38 5.82
CA GLU A 272 -6.57 8.76 5.57
C GLU A 272 -6.28 8.64 4.08
N TYR A 273 -7.27 8.21 3.30
CA TYR A 273 -7.20 8.14 1.84
C TYR A 273 -6.88 9.51 1.23
N GLN A 274 -7.59 10.57 1.64
CA GLN A 274 -7.35 11.91 1.10
C GLN A 274 -5.99 12.49 1.52
N LEU A 275 -5.55 12.25 2.76
CA LEU A 275 -4.28 12.76 3.29
C LEU A 275 -3.06 12.11 2.62
N THR A 276 -3.20 10.88 2.17
CA THR A 276 -2.12 10.11 1.55
C THR A 276 -1.98 10.38 0.04
N ARG A 277 -2.89 11.17 -0.56
CA ARG A 277 -2.77 11.65 -1.95
C ARG A 277 -1.59 12.62 -2.10
N PRO A 278 -0.73 12.45 -3.11
CA PRO A 278 0.29 13.45 -3.45
C PRO A 278 -0.33 14.80 -3.73
N GLY A 279 0.38 15.85 -3.31
CA GLY A 279 -0.03 17.21 -3.53
C GLY A 279 0.52 18.11 -2.44
N PRO A 280 0.46 19.44 -2.65
CA PRO A 280 1.12 20.41 -1.77
C PRO A 280 0.63 20.36 -0.32
N GLY A 281 -0.58 19.83 -0.08
CA GLY A 281 -1.08 19.59 1.27
C GLY A 281 -0.34 18.45 1.97
N ARG A 282 -0.17 17.31 1.30
CA ARG A 282 0.59 16.16 1.81
C ARG A 282 2.05 16.51 2.03
N ASP A 283 2.70 17.19 1.08
CA ASP A 283 4.12 17.57 1.17
C ASP A 283 4.39 18.48 2.39
N ARG A 284 3.44 19.36 2.71
CA ARG A 284 3.49 20.18 3.93
C ARG A 284 3.27 19.38 5.20
N LEU A 285 2.39 18.38 5.18
CA LEU A 285 2.12 17.52 6.33
C LEU A 285 3.27 16.54 6.60
N GLU A 286 3.92 16.04 5.56
CA GLU A 286 5.11 15.18 5.63
C GLU A 286 6.22 15.87 6.42
N THR A 287 6.54 17.11 6.05
CA THR A 287 7.62 17.89 6.68
C THR A 287 7.25 18.50 8.04
N ALA A 288 5.96 18.52 8.40
CA ALA A 288 5.46 19.18 9.61
C ALA A 288 6.01 18.59 10.92
N LEU A 289 6.39 17.31 10.92
CA LEU A 289 6.90 16.59 12.08
C LEU A 289 8.39 16.22 11.97
N ASP A 290 9.13 16.70 10.96
CA ASP A 290 10.53 16.31 10.76
C ASP A 290 11.41 16.64 11.96
N ALA A 291 11.32 17.88 12.46
CA ALA A 291 12.06 18.30 13.65
C ALA A 291 11.63 17.55 14.92
N VAL A 292 10.37 17.10 15.00
CA VAL A 292 9.89 16.26 16.10
C VAL A 292 10.48 14.85 15.99
N ALA A 293 10.64 14.35 14.77
CA ALA A 293 11.08 13.01 14.49
C ALA A 293 12.59 12.77 14.64
N GLU A 294 13.38 13.83 14.79
CA GLU A 294 14.76 13.72 15.28
C GLU A 294 14.85 13.05 16.66
N ASP A 295 13.77 13.08 17.44
CA ASP A 295 13.67 12.46 18.76
C ASP A 295 12.54 11.40 18.78
N PRO A 296 12.87 10.09 18.68
CA PRO A 296 11.88 9.01 18.66
C PRO A 296 10.96 8.98 19.88
N GLU A 297 11.41 9.46 21.05
CA GLU A 297 10.56 9.50 22.24
C GLU A 297 9.45 10.54 22.12
N LEU A 298 9.68 11.65 21.39
CA LEU A 298 8.66 12.67 21.14
C LEU A 298 7.59 12.13 20.18
N VAL A 299 7.99 11.39 19.14
CA VAL A 299 7.04 10.73 18.23
C VAL A 299 6.20 9.70 18.97
N ALA A 300 6.82 8.86 19.81
CA ALA A 300 6.10 7.89 20.63
C ALA A 300 5.12 8.58 21.60
N THR A 301 5.55 9.69 22.22
CA THR A 301 4.69 10.49 23.10
C THR A 301 3.52 11.10 22.36
N LEU A 302 3.75 11.65 21.16
CA LEU A 302 2.70 12.21 20.32
C LEU A 302 1.67 11.15 19.92
N ARG A 303 2.12 9.97 19.48
CA ARG A 303 1.25 8.85 19.08
C ARG A 303 0.38 8.38 20.24
N ALA A 304 0.98 8.13 21.41
CA ALA A 304 0.25 7.77 22.62
C ALA A 304 -0.73 8.88 23.04
N HIS A 305 -0.34 10.15 22.90
CA HIS A 305 -1.21 11.26 23.25
C HIS A 305 -2.44 11.38 22.34
N ILE A 306 -2.27 11.23 21.03
CA ILE A 306 -3.37 11.21 20.05
C ILE A 306 -4.30 10.01 20.29
N ASN A 307 -3.73 8.81 20.50
CA ASN A 307 -4.51 7.59 20.76
C ASN A 307 -5.36 7.68 22.04
N ASN A 308 -4.89 8.44 23.04
CA ASN A 308 -5.62 8.73 24.27
C ASN A 308 -6.54 9.96 24.19
N GLY A 309 -6.85 10.47 22.99
CA GLY A 309 -7.73 11.63 22.82
C GLY A 309 -7.19 12.92 23.43
N LEU A 310 -5.87 13.11 23.40
CA LEU A 310 -5.14 14.21 24.04
C LEU A 310 -5.25 14.25 25.58
N ASN A 311 -5.51 13.09 26.21
CA ASN A 311 -5.54 12.98 27.66
C ASN A 311 -4.15 12.73 28.26
N ARG A 312 -3.54 13.78 28.83
CA ARG A 312 -2.21 13.73 29.46
C ARG A 312 -2.04 12.64 30.51
N ARG A 313 -3.08 12.39 31.33
CA ARG A 313 -3.04 11.40 32.41
C ARG A 313 -3.03 9.98 31.85
N LEU A 314 -3.86 9.72 30.83
CA LEU A 314 -3.88 8.43 30.16
C LEU A 314 -2.56 8.19 29.41
N THR A 315 -2.04 9.21 28.71
CA THR A 315 -0.72 9.15 28.06
C THR A 315 0.39 8.82 29.04
N ALA A 316 0.45 9.50 30.20
CA ALA A 316 1.45 9.24 31.23
C ALA A 316 1.39 7.80 31.74
N ARG A 317 0.17 7.28 31.95
CA ARG A 317 -0.07 5.90 32.39
C ARG A 317 0.36 4.88 31.35
N GLU A 318 -0.06 5.05 30.08
CA GLU A 318 0.32 4.14 28.98
C GLU A 318 1.84 4.11 28.80
N MET A 319 2.48 5.28 28.86
CA MET A 319 3.92 5.41 28.67
C MET A 319 4.76 5.11 29.92
N HIS A 320 4.13 4.79 31.06
CA HIS A 320 4.81 4.53 32.34
C HIS A 320 5.76 5.67 32.77
N ILE A 321 5.36 6.92 32.54
CA ILE A 321 6.12 8.13 32.91
C ILE A 321 5.28 9.09 33.74
N HIS A 322 5.93 10.05 34.40
CA HIS A 322 5.23 11.08 35.16
C HIS A 322 4.52 12.09 34.24
N GLN A 323 3.36 12.61 34.66
CA GLN A 323 2.57 13.57 33.88
C GLN A 323 3.36 14.84 33.50
N ASN A 324 4.22 15.34 34.40
CA ASN A 324 5.12 16.46 34.12
C ASN A 324 6.05 16.20 32.92
N THR A 325 6.50 14.96 32.73
CA THR A 325 7.35 14.57 31.60
C THR A 325 6.56 14.60 30.29
N VAL A 326 5.31 14.13 30.31
CA VAL A 326 4.39 14.26 29.16
C VAL A 326 4.20 15.73 28.81
N ASP A 327 3.91 16.59 29.79
CA ASP A 327 3.71 18.02 29.55
C ASP A 327 4.95 18.70 28.96
N TYR A 328 6.14 18.36 29.47
CA TYR A 328 7.40 18.86 28.92
C TYR A 328 7.58 18.42 27.46
N ARG A 329 7.37 17.12 27.17
CA ARG A 329 7.50 16.57 25.81
C ARG A 329 6.49 17.20 24.85
N LEU A 330 5.23 17.39 25.27
CA LEU A 330 4.20 18.04 24.45
C LEU A 330 4.53 19.50 24.14
N LYS A 331 4.99 20.27 25.14
CA LYS A 331 5.46 21.65 24.92
C LYS A 331 6.62 21.70 23.92
N ARG A 332 7.54 20.73 23.97
CA ARG A 332 8.64 20.61 23.02
C ARG A 332 8.13 20.25 21.62
N ILE A 333 7.20 19.29 21.50
CA ILE A 333 6.57 18.90 20.24
C ILE A 333 5.90 20.11 19.56
N TYR A 334 5.06 20.85 20.29
CA TYR A 334 4.36 22.01 19.72
C TYR A 334 5.32 23.09 19.23
N ARG A 335 6.42 23.33 19.98
CA ARG A 335 7.46 24.27 19.56
C ARG A 335 8.18 23.82 18.28
N LEU A 336 8.56 22.55 18.20
CA LEU A 336 9.27 21.98 17.05
C LEU A 336 8.37 21.94 15.79
N ALA A 337 7.11 21.55 15.96
CA ALA A 337 6.10 21.52 14.89
C ALA A 337 5.55 22.92 14.53
N ARG A 338 5.94 23.98 15.26
CA ARG A 338 5.44 25.35 15.11
C ARG A 338 3.92 25.46 15.22
N LEU A 339 3.34 24.72 16.17
CA LEU A 339 1.90 24.68 16.44
C LEU A 339 1.57 25.37 17.78
N ASP A 340 0.39 25.98 17.85
CA ASP A 340 -0.14 26.56 19.09
C ASP A 340 -0.96 25.52 19.86
N SER A 341 -0.67 25.36 21.16
CA SER A 341 -1.41 24.47 22.06
C SER A 341 -2.87 24.88 22.30
N HIS A 342 -3.21 26.14 22.03
CA HIS A 342 -4.56 26.67 22.23
C HIS A 342 -5.42 26.64 20.96
N ASP A 343 -4.84 26.25 19.82
CA ASP A 343 -5.58 26.16 18.58
C ASP A 343 -6.56 24.98 18.61
N PRO A 344 -7.87 25.21 18.45
CA PRO A 344 -8.87 24.14 18.39
C PRO A 344 -8.59 23.09 17.29
N GLY A 345 -7.90 23.49 16.22
CA GLY A 345 -7.50 22.61 15.10
C GLY A 345 -6.24 21.80 15.36
N LEU A 346 -5.57 21.94 16.52
CA LEU A 346 -4.29 21.29 16.82
C LEU A 346 -4.36 19.77 16.69
N ILE A 347 -5.42 19.15 17.23
CA ILE A 347 -5.59 17.70 17.19
C ILE A 347 -5.64 17.17 15.76
N TRP A 348 -6.37 17.87 14.89
CA TRP A 348 -6.54 17.50 13.49
C TRP A 348 -5.24 17.63 12.72
N ARG A 349 -4.47 18.71 12.93
CA ARG A 349 -3.18 18.91 12.26
C ARG A 349 -2.14 17.88 12.70
N LEU A 350 -2.05 17.61 14.01
CA LEU A 350 -1.13 16.60 14.53
C LEU A 350 -1.50 15.20 14.04
N ARG A 351 -2.79 14.85 14.03
CA ARG A 351 -3.25 13.57 13.52
C ARG A 351 -2.96 13.44 12.02
N ALA A 352 -3.28 14.46 11.23
CA ALA A 352 -3.02 14.45 9.80
C ALA A 352 -1.53 14.31 9.48
N ALA A 353 -0.67 15.06 10.16
CA ALA A 353 0.78 14.98 9.96
C ALA A 353 1.33 13.61 10.40
N LEU A 354 0.85 13.05 11.51
CA LEU A 354 1.26 11.72 11.95
C LEU A 354 0.78 10.62 10.97
N THR A 355 -0.45 10.71 10.47
CA THR A 355 -0.97 9.78 9.45
C THR A 355 -0.13 9.81 8.18
N VAL A 356 0.18 11.00 7.65
CA VAL A 356 1.03 11.15 6.45
C VAL A 356 2.42 10.57 6.70
N ARG A 357 3.00 10.84 7.88
CA ARG A 357 4.30 10.31 8.27
C ARG A 357 4.31 8.79 8.39
N ASP A 358 3.33 8.20 9.08
CA ASP A 358 3.25 6.76 9.29
C ASP A 358 3.04 6.04 7.94
N TYR A 359 2.24 6.63 7.04
CA TYR A 359 2.04 6.13 5.69
C TYR A 359 3.31 6.15 4.81
N LEU A 360 4.17 7.15 5.01
CA LEU A 360 5.41 7.36 4.25
C LEU A 360 6.63 6.64 4.84
N GLY A 361 6.65 6.44 6.17
CA GLY A 361 7.79 5.96 6.94
C GLY A 361 8.10 4.47 6.80
N LEU A 362 7.35 3.73 5.95
CA LEU A 362 7.60 2.33 5.68
C LEU A 362 8.62 2.16 4.55
N VAL A 363 9.88 1.96 4.93
CA VAL A 363 10.71 0.96 4.26
C VAL A 363 10.03 -0.41 4.53
N PRO A 364 9.80 -1.27 3.52
CA PRO A 364 9.12 -2.55 3.74
C PRO A 364 9.81 -3.35 4.86
N PRO A 365 9.04 -4.08 5.70
CA PRO A 365 9.58 -4.77 6.85
C PRO A 365 10.65 -5.79 6.42
N GLY A 366 11.89 -5.54 6.82
CA GLY A 366 12.92 -6.56 6.86
C GLY A 366 12.49 -7.69 7.81
N ASP A 367 12.71 -8.92 7.36
CA ASP A 367 12.35 -10.17 8.03
C ASP A 367 12.71 -10.17 9.53
N PRO A 368 11.86 -10.67 10.45
CA PRO A 368 12.14 -10.72 11.89
C PRO A 368 13.15 -11.82 12.28
N ALA A 369 14.16 -12.09 11.45
CA ALA A 369 15.09 -13.20 11.63
C ALA A 369 16.42 -12.85 12.32
N ASP A 370 16.71 -11.58 12.63
CA ASP A 370 18.01 -11.20 13.20
C ASP A 370 17.98 -10.74 14.67
N SER A 371 17.20 -11.46 15.49
CA SER A 371 17.35 -11.42 16.95
C SER A 371 17.75 -12.81 17.46
N GLY A 372 19.03 -13.17 17.30
CA GLY A 372 19.48 -14.46 17.81
C GLY A 372 20.93 -14.89 17.57
N ILE A 373 21.93 -14.00 17.67
CA ILE A 373 23.32 -14.46 17.89
C ILE A 373 23.90 -13.76 19.11
N GLY A 374 23.78 -14.45 20.24
CA GLY A 374 24.30 -14.02 21.54
C GLY A 374 24.42 -15.17 22.53
N ALA A 375 24.90 -16.33 22.10
CA ALA A 375 25.35 -17.38 23.01
C ALA A 375 26.88 -17.53 22.87
N ARG A 376 27.59 -16.90 23.80
CA ARG A 376 28.99 -17.20 24.12
C ARG A 376 29.01 -18.42 25.05
N CYS A 377 29.58 -19.52 24.57
CA CYS A 377 30.52 -20.43 25.23
C CYS A 377 30.54 -21.77 24.49
#